data_AF-A0A840V3X9-F1
#
_entry.id   AF-A0A840V3X9-F1
#
_cell.length_a   1.000
_cell.length_b   1.000
_cell.length_c   1.000
_cell.angle_alpha   90.00
_cell.angle_beta   90.00
_cell.angle_gamma   90.00
#
_symmetry.space_group_name_H-M   'P 1'
#
loop_
_entity.id
_entity.type
_entity.pdbx_description
1 polymer ?
#
loop_
_entity_poly.entity_id
_entity_poly.type
_entity_poly.pdbx_seq_one_letter_code
_entity_poly.pdbx_strand_id
1 'polypeptide(L)'
;MTSIELQNLLSRVTPTTAEGADLLLDLRELLLSHGHPGKCVRCFFDLLGDLDQPGVLQPLRHWLEQHLEVEVTAAGTHLERLPVKLHGTGSLEDLCLRAIGTLREDRAYAHPDIRLRFCYKDAVGV
;
A
#
# COMPACT_ATOMS: atom_id res chain seq x y z
N MET A 1 11.76 4.09 4.45
CA MET A 1 11.55 4.44 5.86
C MET A 1 12.70 3.82 6.60
N THR A 2 13.41 4.60 7.41
CA THR A 2 14.53 4.10 8.19
C THR A 2 14.05 3.21 9.33
N SER A 3 14.92 2.36 9.87
CA SER A 3 14.61 1.51 11.03
C SER A 3 14.16 2.33 12.25
N ILE A 4 14.75 3.52 12.45
CA ILE A 4 14.40 4.42 13.56
C ILE A 4 13.01 5.03 13.36
N GLU A 5 12.69 5.51 12.16
CA GLU A 5 11.36 6.03 11.83
C GLU A 5 10.27 4.96 12.01
N LEU A 6 10.54 3.73 11.56
CA LEU A 6 9.65 2.59 11.76
C LEU A 6 9.44 2.32 13.24
N GLN A 7 10.50 2.21 14.04
CA GLN A 7 10.38 1.98 15.49
C GLN A 7 9.58 3.08 16.20
N ASN A 8 9.80 4.35 15.84
CA ASN A 8 9.08 5.49 16.40
C ASN A 8 7.60 5.50 16.01
N LEU A 9 7.26 5.01 14.81
CA LEU A 9 5.88 4.82 14.40
C LEU A 9 5.25 3.69 15.23
N LEU A 10 5.85 2.50 15.20
CA LEU A 10 5.29 1.30 15.84
C LEU A 10 5.12 1.46 17.36
N SER A 11 6.00 2.22 18.03
CA SER A 11 5.88 2.47 19.48
C SER A 11 4.66 3.29 19.89
N ARG A 12 4.03 3.97 18.92
CA ARG A 12 2.80 4.76 19.13
C ARG A 12 1.54 3.98 18.72
N VAL A 13 1.71 2.86 18.03
CA VAL A 13 0.60 2.04 17.58
C VAL A 13 0.18 1.13 18.74
N THR A 14 -1.09 1.20 19.11
CA THR A 14 -1.69 0.32 20.13
C THR A 14 -2.86 -0.41 19.49
N PRO A 15 -2.65 -1.68 19.06
CA PRO A 15 -3.72 -2.54 18.56
C PRO A 15 -4.78 -2.78 19.61
N THR A 16 -6.01 -2.98 19.16
CA THR A 16 -7.15 -3.30 20.04
C THR A 16 -7.25 -4.79 20.30
N THR A 17 -6.66 -5.63 19.44
CA THR A 17 -6.68 -7.08 19.54
C THR A 17 -5.28 -7.71 19.55
N ALA A 18 -5.20 -8.98 19.96
CA ALA A 18 -3.98 -9.77 19.85
C ALA A 18 -3.56 -9.97 18.38
N GLU A 19 -4.53 -10.17 17.48
CA GLU A 19 -4.29 -10.29 16.03
C GLU A 19 -3.66 -9.02 15.46
N GLY A 20 -4.08 -7.84 15.93
CA GLY A 20 -3.44 -6.58 15.54
C GLY A 20 -2.00 -6.42 16.04
N ALA A 21 -1.63 -7.04 17.17
CA ALA A 21 -0.24 -7.09 17.61
C ALA A 21 0.61 -7.96 16.68
N ASP A 22 0.07 -9.07 16.19
CA ASP A 22 0.73 -9.90 15.17
C ASP A 22 0.85 -9.15 13.84
N LEU A 23 -0.21 -8.43 13.41
CA LEU A 23 -0.17 -7.58 12.21
C LEU A 23 0.90 -6.49 12.29
N LEU A 24 1.14 -5.92 13.47
CA LEU A 24 2.23 -4.96 13.70
C LEU A 24 3.61 -5.59 13.49
N LEU A 25 3.80 -6.82 13.95
CA LEU A 25 5.06 -7.56 13.78
C LEU A 25 5.28 -7.92 12.31
N ASP A 26 4.24 -8.43 11.64
CA ASP A 26 4.26 -8.73 10.20
C ASP A 26 4.60 -7.49 9.37
N LEU A 27 3.95 -6.37 9.68
CA LEU A 27 4.18 -5.09 9.01
C LEU A 27 5.62 -4.62 9.20
N ARG A 28 6.17 -4.76 10.42
CA ARG A 28 7.57 -4.42 10.69
C ARG A 28 8.51 -5.26 9.84
N GLU A 29 8.30 -6.57 9.79
CA GLU A 29 9.13 -7.49 9.00
C GLU A 29 9.06 -7.17 7.50
N LEU A 30 7.85 -6.94 6.98
CA LEU A 30 7.64 -6.60 5.57
C LEU A 30 8.32 -5.28 5.17
N LEU A 31 8.26 -4.27 6.04
CA LEU A 31 8.88 -2.96 5.79
C LEU A 31 10.41 -3.02 5.90
N LEU A 32 10.97 -3.84 6.80
CA LEU A 32 12.42 -4.01 6.95
C LEU A 32 13.02 -4.86 5.82
N SER A 33 12.30 -5.87 5.35
CA SER A 33 12.75 -6.75 4.27
C SER A 33 12.56 -6.15 2.87
N HIS A 34 11.95 -4.95 2.75
CA HIS A 34 11.49 -4.41 1.48
C HIS A 34 10.68 -5.44 0.68
N GLY A 35 9.81 -6.18 1.38
CA GLY A 35 9.18 -7.41 0.89
C GLY A 35 8.10 -7.21 -0.18
N HIS A 36 6.94 -7.83 0.00
CA HIS A 36 5.88 -7.77 -1.01
C HIS A 36 5.02 -6.49 -0.84
N PRO A 37 5.04 -5.54 -1.77
CA PRO A 37 4.32 -4.26 -1.64
C PRO A 37 2.81 -4.44 -1.46
N GLY A 38 2.20 -5.42 -2.13
CA GLY A 38 0.78 -5.74 -1.92
C GLY A 38 0.47 -6.25 -0.52
N LYS A 39 1.38 -7.00 0.12
CA LYS A 39 1.22 -7.41 1.52
C LYS A 39 1.34 -6.22 2.46
N CYS A 40 2.27 -5.29 2.20
CA CYS A 40 2.40 -4.06 3.00
C CYS A 40 1.10 -3.23 2.99
N VAL A 41 0.50 -3.05 1.82
CA VAL A 41 -0.77 -2.31 1.69
C VAL A 41 -1.91 -3.05 2.40
N ARG A 42 -1.98 -4.38 2.28
CA ARG A 42 -2.97 -5.18 2.99
C ARG A 42 -2.83 -5.07 4.50
N CYS A 43 -1.64 -5.32 5.05
CA CYS A 43 -1.37 -5.19 6.48
C CYS A 43 -1.67 -3.78 7.00
N PHE A 44 -1.43 -2.74 6.19
CA PHE A 44 -1.82 -1.38 6.53
C PHE A 44 -3.33 -1.23 6.74
N PHE A 45 -4.16 -1.76 5.84
CA PHE A 45 -5.63 -1.67 5.99
C PHE A 45 -6.16 -2.56 7.11
N ASP A 46 -5.62 -3.76 7.25
CA ASP A 46 -6.00 -4.68 8.33
C ASP A 46 -5.70 -4.04 9.69
N LEU A 47 -4.50 -3.47 9.84
CA LEU A 47 -4.12 -2.74 11.05
C LEU A 47 -4.95 -1.47 11.23
N LEU A 48 -5.24 -0.71 10.18
CA LEU A 48 -6.08 0.49 10.29
C LEU A 48 -7.47 0.19 10.88
N GLY A 49 -8.03 -0.98 10.58
CA GLY A 49 -9.30 -1.45 11.13
C GLY A 49 -9.22 -1.91 12.59
N ASP A 50 -8.02 -2.19 13.12
CA ASP A 50 -7.78 -2.72 14.47
C ASP A 50 -7.24 -1.66 15.46
N LEU A 51 -7.19 -0.38 15.08
CA LEU A 51 -6.62 0.68 15.92
C LEU A 51 -7.66 1.59 16.55
N ASP A 52 -7.47 1.88 17.84
CA ASP A 52 -8.20 2.93 18.56
C ASP A 52 -7.93 4.33 17.98
N GLN A 53 -6.70 4.56 17.52
CA GLN A 53 -6.25 5.84 16.97
C GLN A 53 -5.72 5.67 15.54
N PRO A 54 -6.58 5.58 14.52
CA PRO A 54 -6.16 5.34 13.13
C PRO A 54 -5.23 6.44 12.57
N GLY A 55 -5.27 7.64 13.14
CA GLY A 55 -4.38 8.75 12.79
C GLY A 55 -2.90 8.48 13.01
N VAL A 56 -2.55 7.52 13.87
CA VAL A 56 -1.14 7.16 14.15
C VAL A 56 -0.43 6.57 12.92
N LEU A 57 -1.19 5.95 12.00
CA LEU A 57 -0.63 5.34 10.79
C LEU A 57 -0.43 6.35 9.64
N GLN A 58 -0.73 7.64 9.84
CA GLN A 58 -0.54 8.66 8.80
C GLN A 58 0.90 8.72 8.24
N PRO A 59 1.97 8.64 9.05
CA PRO A 59 3.33 8.61 8.51
C PRO A 59 3.58 7.38 7.63
N LEU A 60 3.06 6.21 8.04
CA LEU A 60 3.16 4.99 7.24
C LEU A 60 2.37 5.09 5.94
N ARG A 61 1.15 5.65 5.99
CA ARG A 61 0.33 5.91 4.81
C ARG A 61 1.11 6.76 3.81
N HIS A 62 1.65 7.90 4.28
CA HIS A 62 2.41 8.81 3.44
C HIS A 62 3.63 8.11 2.83
N TRP A 63 4.34 7.31 3.63
CA TRP A 63 5.47 6.55 3.16
C TRP A 63 5.06 5.57 2.04
N LEU A 64 3.98 4.81 2.21
CA LEU A 64 3.47 3.88 1.20
C LEU A 64 3.10 4.61 -0.10
N GLU A 65 2.37 5.73 -0.04
CA GLU A 65 2.01 6.52 -1.23
C GLU A 65 3.23 7.10 -1.95
N GLN A 66 4.27 7.47 -1.19
CA GLN A 66 5.51 7.99 -1.75
C GLN A 66 6.38 6.91 -2.41
N HIS A 67 6.32 5.66 -1.94
CA HIS A 67 7.24 4.60 -2.36
C HIS A 67 6.59 3.51 -3.18
N LEU A 68 5.25 3.47 -3.25
CA LEU A 68 4.50 2.49 -4.04
C LEU A 68 3.81 3.10 -5.24
N GLU A 69 3.71 2.29 -6.28
CA GLU A 69 2.92 2.54 -7.49
C GLU A 69 2.06 1.32 -7.79
N VAL A 70 1.02 1.53 -8.59
CA VAL A 70 0.28 0.46 -9.24
C VAL A 70 0.78 0.33 -10.66
N GLU A 71 1.50 -0.75 -10.93
CA GLU A 71 1.91 -1.15 -12.26
C GLU A 71 0.70 -1.69 -13.03
N VAL A 72 0.49 -1.18 -14.24
CA VAL A 72 -0.56 -1.62 -15.15
C VAL A 72 0.10 -2.37 -16.30
N THR A 73 -0.31 -3.62 -16.50
CA THR A 73 0.20 -4.46 -17.60
C THR A 73 -0.93 -5.05 -18.43
N ALA A 74 -0.68 -5.29 -19.71
CA ALA A 74 -1.60 -5.98 -20.61
C ALA A 74 -0.82 -6.95 -21.49
N ALA A 75 -1.26 -8.21 -21.56
CA ALA A 75 -0.55 -9.29 -22.27
C ALA A 75 0.95 -9.39 -21.92
N GLY A 76 1.32 -9.08 -20.68
CA GLY A 76 2.72 -9.08 -20.22
C GLY A 76 3.53 -7.84 -20.61
N THR A 77 2.94 -6.89 -21.35
CA THR A 77 3.56 -5.59 -21.65
C THR A 77 3.19 -4.57 -20.58
N HIS A 78 4.19 -3.83 -20.10
CA HIS A 78 3.99 -2.68 -19.22
C HIS A 78 3.31 -1.54 -19.97
N LEU A 79 2.19 -1.04 -19.44
CA LEU A 79 1.45 0.09 -20.02
C LEU A 79 1.84 1.39 -19.32
N GLU A 80 1.59 1.49 -18.01
CA GLU A 80 1.90 2.67 -17.21
C GLU A 80 2.08 2.31 -15.73
N ARG A 81 2.54 3.28 -14.93
CA ARG A 81 2.50 3.22 -13.48
C ARG A 81 1.62 4.35 -12.94
N LEU A 82 0.72 4.00 -12.03
CA LEU A 82 -0.17 4.94 -11.37
C LEU A 82 0.27 5.17 -9.93
N PRO A 83 0.17 6.40 -9.41
CA PRO A 83 0.48 6.66 -8.00
C PRO A 83 -0.53 5.96 -7.09
N VAL A 84 -0.04 5.33 -6.02
CA VAL A 84 -0.91 4.81 -4.94
C VAL A 84 -1.47 5.99 -4.14
N LYS A 85 -2.79 6.02 -3.96
CA LYS A 85 -3.51 7.01 -3.13
C LYS A 85 -4.37 6.28 -2.10
N LEU A 86 -3.83 6.10 -0.90
CA LEU A 86 -4.50 5.51 0.26
C LEU A 86 -5.37 6.52 1.02
N HIS A 87 -5.18 7.82 0.76
CA HIS A 87 -6.02 8.84 1.36
C HIS A 87 -7.48 8.73 0.88
N GLY A 88 -8.41 8.86 1.83
CA GLY A 88 -9.85 8.81 1.56
C GLY A 88 -10.36 7.46 1.07
N THR A 89 -9.59 6.37 1.18
CA THR A 89 -10.07 4.99 1.01
C THR A 89 -10.34 4.38 2.38
N GLY A 90 -11.55 3.86 2.60
CA GLY A 90 -11.93 3.21 3.85
C GLY A 90 -11.35 1.81 4.00
N SER A 91 -11.15 1.11 2.87
CA SER A 91 -10.67 -0.27 2.82
C SER A 91 -9.75 -0.52 1.61
N LEU A 92 -9.09 -1.70 1.62
CA LEU A 92 -8.34 -2.20 0.47
C LEU A 92 -9.24 -2.40 -0.76
N GLU A 93 -10.48 -2.85 -0.55
CA GLU A 93 -11.44 -3.04 -1.63
C GLU A 93 -11.79 -1.70 -2.31
N ASP A 94 -12.05 -0.66 -1.52
CA ASP A 94 -12.33 0.68 -2.05
C ASP A 94 -11.16 1.21 -2.88
N LEU A 95 -9.92 0.96 -2.43
CA LEU A 95 -8.71 1.34 -3.16
C LEU A 95 -8.65 0.62 -4.52
N CYS A 96 -8.88 -0.69 -4.52
CA CYS A 96 -8.87 -1.50 -5.74
C CYS A 96 -9.95 -1.07 -6.72
N LEU A 97 -11.19 -0.87 -6.24
CA LEU A 97 -12.32 -0.44 -7.08
C LEU A 97 -12.07 0.95 -7.67
N ARG A 98 -11.50 1.88 -6.90
CA ARG A 98 -11.10 3.20 -7.39
C ARG A 98 -10.06 3.10 -8.50
N ALA A 99 -9.02 2.30 -8.31
CA ALA A 99 -7.97 2.12 -9.32
C ALA A 99 -8.53 1.52 -10.61
N ILE A 100 -9.44 0.53 -10.51
CA ILE A 100 -10.14 -0.06 -11.66
C ILE A 100 -11.02 0.99 -12.35
N GLY A 101 -11.75 1.80 -11.58
CA GLY A 101 -12.59 2.88 -12.10
C GLY A 101 -11.78 3.90 -12.91
N THR A 102 -10.67 4.40 -12.34
CA THR A 102 -9.76 5.33 -13.02
C THR A 102 -9.27 4.77 -14.35
N LEU A 103 -8.92 3.48 -14.42
CA LEU A 103 -8.47 2.89 -15.68
C LEU A 103 -9.59 2.73 -16.70
N ARG A 104 -10.81 2.43 -16.28
CA ARG A 104 -11.95 2.29 -17.19
C ARG A 104 -12.42 3.63 -17.75
N GLU A 105 -12.34 4.68 -16.93
CA GLU A 105 -12.85 6.02 -17.27
C GLU A 105 -11.81 6.88 -17.98
N ASP A 106 -10.57 6.89 -17.49
CA ASP A 106 -9.52 7.81 -17.95
C ASP A 106 -8.57 7.20 -18.98
N ARG A 107 -8.69 5.89 -19.28
CA ARG A 107 -7.79 5.19 -20.22
C ARG A 107 -8.57 4.35 -21.22
N ALA A 108 -8.26 4.54 -22.50
CA ALA A 108 -8.82 3.76 -23.61
C ALA A 108 -7.97 2.51 -23.90
N TYR A 109 -7.62 1.72 -22.88
CA TYR A 109 -6.88 0.49 -23.10
C TYR A 109 -7.76 -0.56 -23.76
N ALA A 110 -7.52 -0.82 -25.05
CA ALA A 110 -8.29 -1.77 -25.86
C ALA A 110 -7.85 -3.24 -25.64
N HIS A 111 -7.47 -3.60 -24.40
CA HIS A 111 -7.01 -4.95 -24.08
C HIS A 111 -7.92 -5.64 -23.04
N PRO A 112 -8.35 -6.90 -23.26
CA PRO A 112 -9.28 -7.57 -22.36
C PRO A 112 -8.63 -8.08 -21.05
N ASP A 113 -7.32 -8.37 -21.07
CA ASP A 113 -6.55 -8.80 -19.88
C ASP A 113 -5.64 -7.66 -19.44
N ILE A 114 -6.16 -6.79 -18.55
CA ILE A 114 -5.39 -5.77 -17.85
C ILE A 114 -5.14 -6.26 -16.43
N ARG A 115 -3.88 -6.26 -16.01
CA ARG A 115 -3.47 -6.66 -14.66
C ARG A 115 -2.88 -5.48 -13.91
N LEU A 116 -3.23 -5.41 -12.64
CA LEU A 116 -2.79 -4.39 -11.70
C LEU A 116 -1.97 -5.04 -10.60
N ARG A 117 -0.82 -4.44 -10.29
CA ARG A 117 0.06 -4.93 -9.24
C ARG A 117 0.69 -3.76 -8.50
N PHE A 118 0.69 -3.82 -7.17
CA PHE A 118 1.52 -2.91 -6.39
C PHE A 118 3.00 -3.21 -6.63
N CYS A 119 3.79 -2.21 -6.93
CA CYS A 119 5.24 -2.28 -7.03
C CYS A 119 5.88 -1.17 -6.19
N TYR A 120 7.13 -1.37 -5.79
CA TYR A 120 7.93 -0.25 -5.31
C TYR A 120 8.33 0.62 -6.49
N LYS A 121 8.35 1.93 -6.28
CA LYS A 121 8.98 2.85 -7.21
C LYS A 121 10.44 2.46 -7.36
N ASP A 122 10.93 2.45 -8.59
CA ASP A 122 12.35 2.27 -8.83
C ASP A 122 13.08 3.37 -8.04
N ALA A 123 14.06 2.97 -7.22
CA ALA A 123 14.97 3.94 -6.64
C ALA A 123 15.60 4.66 -7.84
N VAL A 124 15.33 5.96 -7.98
CA VAL A 124 15.96 6.78 -9.02
C VAL A 124 17.46 6.54 -8.89
N GLY A 125 18.00 5.83 -9.89
CA GLY A 125 19.42 5.53 -9.94
C GLY A 125 20.19 6.83 -9.85
N VAL A 126 21.06 6.92 -8.84
CA VAL A 126 22.22 7.80 -8.88
C VAL A 126 23.27 7.12 -9.72
#